data_AF-A0A162H2D0-F1
#
_entry.id   AF-A0A162H2D0-F1
#
_cell.length_a   1.000
_cell.length_b   1.000
_cell.length_c   1.000
_cell.angle_alpha   90.00
_cell.angle_beta   90.00
_cell.angle_gamma   90.00
#
_symmetry.space_group_name_H-M   'P 1'
#
loop_
_entity.id
_entity.type
_entity.pdbx_description
1 polymer ?
#
loop_
_entity_poly.entity_id
_entity_poly.type
_entity_poly.pdbx_seq_one_letter_code
_entity_poly.pdbx_strand_id
1 'polypeptide(L)'
;MASNAVYSVGLGQIVVSSALHEEFQGEIEILLGATESLDEVRIGLAPKSVYEKLDTDRPYYLTRFDFKKEIKEAGTPVVRITSQQKITEPLVVLVIEAIWKGGRIARQYTVMIDPP
;
A
#
# COMPACT_ATOMS: atom_id res chain seq x y z
N MET A 1 10.18 34.58 -2.63
CA MET A 1 10.68 33.19 -2.78
C MET A 1 9.53 32.27 -2.45
N ALA A 2 8.81 31.77 -3.45
CA ALA A 2 7.74 30.81 -3.21
C ALA A 2 8.41 29.45 -2.94
N SER A 3 8.47 29.05 -1.67
CA SER A 3 8.74 27.66 -1.32
C SER A 3 7.57 26.84 -1.85
N ASN A 4 7.77 26.12 -2.95
CA ASN A 4 6.98 24.94 -3.27
C ASN A 4 7.22 23.95 -2.12
N ALA A 5 6.48 24.11 -1.02
CA ALA A 5 6.30 23.03 -0.08
C ALA A 5 5.69 21.90 -0.91
N VAL A 6 6.47 20.86 -1.16
CA VAL A 6 5.98 19.69 -1.89
C VAL A 6 4.92 19.08 -0.98
N TYR A 7 3.66 19.32 -1.32
CA TYR A 7 2.48 18.65 -0.76
C TYR A 7 2.51 17.18 -1.19
N SER A 8 3.52 16.42 -0.75
CA SER A 8 3.70 15.03 -1.13
C SER A 8 3.24 14.12 -0.01
N VAL A 9 2.44 13.14 -0.38
CA VAL A 9 2.34 11.89 0.35
C VAL A 9 3.21 10.88 -0.37
N GLY A 10 4.03 10.15 0.40
CA GLY A 10 4.84 9.04 -0.08
C GLY A 10 4.38 7.71 0.52
N LEU A 11 4.71 6.62 -0.17
CA LEU A 11 4.55 5.25 0.32
C LEU A 11 5.94 4.65 0.51
N GLY A 12 6.24 4.20 1.71
CA GLY A 12 7.52 3.62 2.11
C GLY A 12 7.74 2.20 1.58
N GLN A 13 8.60 1.45 2.26
CA GLN A 13 8.78 0.02 1.98
C GLN A 13 7.61 -0.78 2.56
N ILE A 14 7.34 -1.94 1.94
CA ILE A 14 6.42 -2.92 2.50
C ILE A 14 7.18 -3.87 3.41
N VAL A 15 6.63 -4.15 4.58
CA VAL A 15 7.11 -5.19 5.49
C VAL A 15 6.00 -6.23 5.60
N VAL A 16 6.33 -7.49 5.35
CA VAL A 16 5.37 -8.61 5.35
C VAL A 16 5.68 -9.51 6.52
N SER A 17 4.64 -9.94 7.23
CA SER A 17 4.75 -10.75 8.46
C SER A 17 3.96 -12.06 8.40
N SER A 18 3.36 -12.39 7.25
CA SER A 18 2.62 -13.63 7.01
C SER A 18 3.40 -14.61 6.14
N ALA A 19 3.23 -15.92 6.37
CA ALA A 19 3.79 -16.99 5.56
C ALA A 19 2.80 -17.50 4.50
N LEU A 20 3.25 -18.44 3.66
CA LEU A 20 2.39 -19.11 2.69
C LEU A 20 1.29 -19.91 3.40
N HIS A 21 0.09 -19.97 2.81
CA HIS A 21 -1.11 -20.59 3.39
C HIS A 21 -1.71 -19.88 4.62
N GLU A 22 -1.29 -18.65 4.89
CA GLU A 22 -1.87 -17.76 5.88
C GLU A 22 -2.62 -16.60 5.23
N GLU A 23 -3.41 -15.87 6.01
CA GLU A 23 -3.91 -14.57 5.58
C GLU A 23 -2.73 -13.61 5.42
N PHE A 24 -2.70 -12.88 4.31
CA PHE A 24 -1.68 -11.89 4.06
C PHE A 24 -1.68 -10.85 5.17
N GLN A 25 -0.51 -10.54 5.70
CA GLN A 25 -0.30 -9.44 6.62
C GLN A 25 0.92 -8.65 6.18
N GLY A 26 0.70 -7.38 5.85
CA GLY A 26 1.78 -6.47 5.51
C GLY A 26 1.49 -5.05 5.96
N GLU A 27 2.54 -4.27 6.08
CA GLU A 27 2.48 -2.86 6.46
C GLU A 27 3.32 -2.03 5.51
N ILE A 28 2.83 -0.84 5.17
CA ILE A 28 3.58 0.17 4.43
C ILE A 28 3.57 1.46 5.24
N GLU A 29 4.76 2.01 5.49
CA GLU A 29 4.89 3.34 6.09
C GLU A 29 4.35 4.43 5.16
N ILE A 30 3.62 5.39 5.72
CA ILE A 30 3.06 6.52 5.00
C ILE A 30 3.94 7.73 5.29
N LEU A 31 4.53 8.32 4.27
CA LEU A 31 5.33 9.53 4.42
C LEU A 31 4.43 10.73 4.20
N LEU A 32 4.09 11.47 5.27
CA LEU A 32 3.23 12.64 5.18
C LEU A 32 4.07 13.92 5.02
N GLY A 33 3.70 14.76 4.07
CA GLY A 33 4.20 16.13 3.97
C GLY A 33 3.72 16.99 5.14
N ALA A 34 4.39 18.11 5.40
CA ALA A 34 4.15 18.96 6.57
C ALA A 34 2.72 19.50 6.72
N THR A 35 1.94 19.53 5.64
CA THR A 35 0.57 20.05 5.61
C THR A 35 -0.48 18.96 5.38
N GLU A 36 -0.07 17.71 5.16
CA GLU A 36 -0.97 16.60 4.87
C GLU A 36 -1.34 15.87 6.15
N SER A 37 -2.58 15.40 6.24
CA SER A 37 -3.06 14.64 7.38
C SER A 37 -3.50 13.25 6.96
N LEU A 38 -3.24 12.25 7.81
CA LEU A 38 -3.48 10.84 7.50
C LEU A 38 -4.94 10.54 7.13
N ASP A 39 -5.88 11.23 7.76
CA ASP A 39 -7.32 11.10 7.50
C ASP A 39 -7.69 11.54 6.06
N GLU A 40 -6.99 12.53 5.51
CA GLU A 40 -7.21 13.05 4.17
C GLU A 40 -6.59 12.18 3.06
N VAL A 41 -5.67 11.27 3.41
CA VAL A 41 -5.07 10.33 2.47
C VAL A 41 -5.96 9.11 2.28
N ARG A 42 -6.38 8.82 1.05
CA ARG A 42 -7.00 7.54 0.71
C ARG A 42 -5.93 6.59 0.19
N ILE A 43 -5.89 5.38 0.74
CA ILE A 43 -4.93 4.34 0.33
C ILE A 43 -5.70 3.07 0.01
N GLY A 44 -5.31 2.41 -1.07
CA GLY A 44 -5.87 1.11 -1.45
C GLY A 44 -5.21 0.54 -2.70
N LEU A 45 -5.80 -0.55 -3.21
CA LEU A 45 -5.36 -1.18 -4.43
C LEU A 45 -5.65 -0.28 -5.65
N ALA A 46 -4.63 -0.03 -6.46
CA ALA A 46 -4.75 0.80 -7.66
C ALA A 46 -5.76 0.21 -8.65
N PRO A 47 -6.51 1.03 -9.40
CA PRO A 47 -7.48 0.55 -10.39
C PRO A 47 -6.79 -0.23 -11.52
N LYS A 48 -7.55 -1.08 -12.21
CA LYS A 48 -7.04 -1.91 -13.32
C LYS A 48 -6.27 -1.10 -14.39
N SER A 49 -6.71 0.12 -14.66
CA SER A 49 -6.04 1.03 -15.61
C SER A 49 -4.63 1.47 -15.19
N VAL A 50 -4.29 1.40 -13.90
CA VAL A 50 -2.92 1.65 -13.41
C VAL A 50 -2.07 0.39 -13.56
N TYR A 51 -2.63 -0.77 -13.26
CA TYR A 51 -2.01 -2.08 -13.50
C TYR A 51 -1.61 -2.27 -14.98
N GLU A 52 -2.53 -1.94 -15.90
CA GLU A 52 -2.28 -1.99 -17.35
C GLU A 52 -1.13 -1.07 -17.78
N LYS A 53 -0.98 0.11 -17.16
CA LYS A 53 0.13 1.03 -17.44
C LYS A 53 1.48 0.52 -16.93
N LEU A 54 1.46 -0.36 -15.93
CA LEU A 54 2.64 -0.99 -15.35
C LEU A 54 2.90 -2.38 -15.93
N ASP A 55 2.19 -2.76 -17.01
CA ASP A 55 2.30 -4.07 -17.66
C ASP A 55 2.20 -5.23 -16.67
N THR A 56 1.28 -5.11 -15.72
CA THR A 56 1.09 -6.04 -14.60
C THR A 56 -0.38 -6.42 -14.49
N ASP A 57 -0.66 -7.70 -14.21
CA ASP A 57 -2.02 -8.17 -13.98
C ASP A 57 -2.55 -7.77 -12.59
N ARG A 58 -3.87 -7.54 -12.52
CA ARG A 58 -4.61 -7.41 -11.25
C ARG A 58 -5.44 -8.67 -11.00
N PRO A 59 -4.89 -9.70 -10.34
CA PRO A 59 -5.64 -10.89 -9.97
C PRO A 59 -6.89 -10.56 -9.15
N TYR A 60 -7.95 -11.35 -9.35
CA TYR A 60 -9.21 -11.15 -8.63
C TYR A 60 -9.08 -11.34 -7.12
N TYR A 61 -8.19 -12.23 -6.66
CA TYR A 61 -8.01 -12.46 -5.21
C TYR A 61 -7.56 -11.20 -4.46
N LEU A 62 -6.88 -10.26 -5.14
CA LEU A 62 -6.48 -8.98 -4.56
C LEU A 62 -7.67 -8.07 -4.22
N THR A 63 -8.86 -8.30 -4.77
CA THR A 63 -10.05 -7.51 -4.42
C THR A 63 -10.55 -7.79 -3.00
N ARG A 64 -10.07 -8.88 -2.37
CA ARG A 64 -10.39 -9.25 -0.99
C ARG A 64 -9.32 -8.81 0.00
N PHE A 65 -8.51 -7.82 -0.38
CA PHE A 65 -7.53 -7.19 0.50
C PHE A 65 -8.15 -5.94 1.11
N ASP A 66 -7.97 -5.81 2.41
CA ASP A 66 -8.41 -4.68 3.22
C ASP A 66 -7.22 -3.79 3.55
N PHE A 67 -7.47 -2.49 3.57
CA PHE A 67 -6.46 -1.45 3.78
C PHE A 67 -6.90 -0.57 4.93
N LYS A 68 -6.15 -0.61 6.04
CA LYS A 68 -6.47 0.16 7.24
C LYS A 68 -5.30 1.07 7.60
N LYS A 69 -5.54 2.38 7.56
CA LYS A 69 -4.59 3.39 8.03
C LYS A 69 -4.56 3.37 9.56
N GLU A 70 -3.38 3.30 10.15
CA GLU A 70 -3.16 3.26 11.60
C GLU A 70 -1.94 4.12 11.96
N ILE A 71 -1.84 4.56 13.21
CA ILE A 71 -0.63 5.18 13.75
C ILE A 71 -0.01 4.16 14.70
N LYS A 72 1.21 3.70 14.40
CA LYS A 72 1.94 2.74 15.25
C LYS A 72 2.50 3.42 16.48
N GLU A 73 3.06 2.59 17.36
CA GLU A 73 3.94 3.04 18.44
C GLU A 73 5.03 3.97 17.88
N ALA A 74 5.36 5.04 18.60
CA ALA A 74 6.20 6.15 18.18
C ALA A 74 5.60 7.17 17.19
N GLY A 75 4.31 7.06 16.83
CA GLY A 75 3.63 8.08 16.03
C GLY A 75 3.79 7.93 14.52
N THR A 76 4.37 6.81 14.06
CA THR A 76 4.57 6.53 12.63
C THR A 76 3.26 6.12 11.97
N PRO A 77 2.76 6.85 10.96
CA PRO A 77 1.57 6.46 10.22
C PRO A 77 1.89 5.32 9.24
N VAL A 78 1.04 4.30 9.24
CA VAL A 78 1.16 3.13 8.36
C VAL A 78 -0.18 2.79 7.74
N VAL A 79 -0.15 2.08 6.62
CA VAL A 79 -1.30 1.31 6.13
C VAL A 79 -1.04 -0.17 6.40
N ARG A 80 -1.91 -0.78 7.21
CA ARG A 80 -1.97 -2.23 7.36
C ARG A 80 -2.79 -2.82 6.23
N ILE A 81 -2.24 -3.84 5.61
CA ILE A 81 -2.81 -4.57 4.48
C ILE A 81 -3.08 -5.99 4.96
N THR A 82 -4.32 -6.43 4.86
CA THR A 82 -4.74 -7.79 5.25
C THR A 82 -5.56 -8.44 4.16
N SER A 83 -5.43 -9.75 3.94
CA SER A 83 -6.36 -10.47 3.06
C SER A 83 -7.43 -11.21 3.86
N GLN A 84 -8.64 -11.33 3.30
CA GLN A 84 -9.73 -12.12 3.90
C GLN A 84 -9.61 -13.62 3.63
N GLN A 85 -8.66 -14.03 2.78
CA GLN A 85 -8.45 -15.41 2.38
C GLN A 85 -6.96 -15.73 2.49
N LYS A 86 -6.66 -17.01 2.73
CA LYS A 86 -5.29 -17.52 2.73
C LYS A 86 -4.62 -17.31 1.36
N ILE A 87 -3.39 -16.83 1.37
CA ILE A 87 -2.58 -16.67 0.17
C ILE A 87 -1.74 -17.92 -0.04
N THR A 88 -1.92 -18.54 -1.21
CA THR A 88 -1.12 -19.69 -1.66
C THR A 88 -0.12 -19.32 -2.73
N GLU A 89 -0.13 -18.06 -3.18
CA GLU A 89 0.79 -17.55 -4.19
C GLU A 89 2.13 -17.19 -3.53
N PRO A 90 3.25 -17.76 -4.00
CA PRO A 90 4.58 -17.44 -3.46
C PRO A 90 5.06 -16.05 -3.88
N LEU A 91 4.48 -15.49 -4.94
CA LEU A 91 4.80 -14.17 -5.46
C LEU A 91 3.52 -13.34 -5.55
N VAL A 92 3.46 -12.26 -4.78
CA VAL A 92 2.31 -11.34 -4.78
C VAL A 92 2.76 -9.98 -5.28
N VAL A 93 2.14 -9.51 -6.36
CA VAL A 93 2.38 -8.17 -6.91
C VAL A 93 1.22 -7.24 -6.55
N LEU A 94 1.50 -6.28 -5.68
CA LEU A 94 0.54 -5.26 -5.26
C LEU A 94 0.88 -3.93 -5.92
N VAL A 95 -0.09 -3.25 -6.51
CA VAL A 95 0.06 -1.86 -6.89
C VAL A 95 -0.82 -1.04 -5.95
N ILE A 96 -0.19 -0.33 -5.04
CA ILE A 96 -0.88 0.46 -4.02
C ILE A 96 -0.92 1.90 -4.48
N GLU A 97 -2.12 2.49 -4.48
CA GLU A 97 -2.35 3.90 -4.78
C GLU A 97 -2.62 4.66 -3.49
N ALA A 98 -2.00 5.82 -3.35
CA ALA A 98 -2.35 6.84 -2.37
C ALA A 98 -2.85 8.10 -3.08
N ILE A 99 -3.99 8.64 -2.65
CA ILE A 99 -4.64 9.83 -3.20
C ILE A 99 -4.88 10.82 -2.06
N TRP A 100 -4.47 12.06 -2.23
CA TRP A 100 -4.67 13.15 -1.27
C TRP A 100 -5.04 14.44 -2.02
N LYS A 101 -5.17 15.57 -1.31
CA LYS A 101 -5.57 16.85 -1.94
C LYS A 101 -4.56 17.35 -2.97
N GLY A 102 -3.27 17.15 -2.71
CA GLY A 102 -2.18 17.60 -3.56
C GLY A 102 -1.90 16.69 -4.76
N GLY A 103 -2.49 15.49 -4.84
CA GLY A 103 -2.26 14.59 -5.97
C GLY A 103 -2.49 13.11 -5.67
N ARG A 104 -1.79 12.27 -6.44
CA ARG A 104 -1.80 10.81 -6.29
C ARG A 104 -0.45 10.21 -6.63
N ILE A 105 -0.17 9.06 -6.04
CA ILE A 105 0.99 8.22 -6.35
C ILE A 105 0.53 6.77 -6.38
N ALA A 106 1.09 5.99 -7.30
CA ALA A 106 0.95 4.54 -7.32
C ALA A 106 2.35 3.93 -7.21
N ARG A 107 2.49 2.90 -6.38
CA ARG A 107 3.73 2.16 -6.19
C ARG A 107 3.49 0.66 -6.28
N GLN A 108 4.31 0.01 -7.08
CA GLN A 108 4.33 -1.44 -7.20
C GLN A 108 5.22 -2.05 -6.11
N TYR A 109 4.72 -3.12 -5.51
CA TYR A 109 5.39 -3.93 -4.50
C TYR A 109 5.35 -5.38 -4.96
N THR A 110 6.52 -5.97 -5.08
CA THR A 110 6.69 -7.40 -5.35
C THR A 110 7.09 -8.07 -4.06
N VAL A 111 6.19 -8.89 -3.51
CA VAL A 111 6.42 -9.61 -2.26
C VAL A 111 6.65 -11.08 -2.59
N MET A 112 7.77 -11.61 -2.10
CA MET A 112 8.01 -13.05 -2.06
C MET A 112 7.59 -13.55 -0.69
N ILE A 113 6.71 -14.55 -0.66
CA ILE A 113 6.24 -15.19 0.55
C ILE A 113 6.90 -16.55 0.61
N ASP A 114 7.76 -16.74 1.61
CA ASP A 114 8.46 -18.00 1.78
C ASP A 114 7.50 -19.10 2.28
N PRO A 115 7.63 -20.33 1.77
CA PRO A 115 6.98 -21.48 2.37
C PRO A 115 7.55 -21.76 3.76
N PRO A 116 6.72 -22.27 4.70
CA PRO A 116 7.17 -22.66 6.03
C PRO A 116 8.10 -23.88 6.04
#